data_AF-A0A8T4NIF0-F1
#
_entry.id   AF-A0A8T4NIF0-F1
#
_cell.length_a   1.000
_cell.length_b   1.000
_cell.length_c   1.000
_cell.angle_alpha   90.00
_cell.angle_beta   90.00
_cell.angle_gamma   90.00
#
_symmetry.space_group_name_H-M   'P 1'
#
loop_
_entity.id
_entity.type
_entity.pdbx_description
1 polymer ?
#
loop_
_entity_poly.entity_id
_entity_poly.type
_entity_poly.pdbx_seq_one_letter_code
_entity_poly.pdbx_strand_id
1 'polypeptide(L)'
;MAKVNVGIVGKRTIGSEVYHKAKSRGWGVEWVAGSKGIFQDLSGETKLAEIEDYALHVRGLDAVFLAIPTLDTGEIALRYITSTLEAGVPIITCEKGALSNYFSQLEEAVRSHRIGYSATVGGGSRLLRYLQERIGPQVQEIHAVINGTLNYIFEGLSRGRSLGEVVEETKRLGYAEPGAKHPLEVINKEATGDVPMKTSILFNVCNLTRERIRAKDIIVEPIELNQLRRLVREASNRRYIVSITREET
;
A
#
# COMPACT_ATOMS: atom_id res chain seq x y z
N MET A 1 -2.87 -25.55 21.43
CA MET A 1 -3.42 -24.61 20.44
C MET A 1 -3.04 -25.13 19.06
N ALA A 2 -3.96 -25.08 18.09
CA ALA A 2 -3.62 -25.41 16.69
C ALA A 2 -2.53 -24.43 16.20
N LYS A 3 -1.52 -24.96 15.52
CA LYS A 3 -0.41 -24.18 14.98
C LYS A 3 -0.90 -23.48 13.70
N VAL A 4 -0.89 -22.15 13.69
CA VAL A 4 -1.24 -21.34 12.52
C VAL A 4 -0.17 -21.54 11.45
N ASN A 5 -0.54 -21.90 10.22
CA ASN A 5 0.35 -22.11 9.07
C ASN A 5 0.04 -21.10 7.98
N VAL A 6 1.06 -20.39 7.50
CA VAL A 6 0.89 -19.29 6.53
C VAL A 6 1.83 -19.41 5.35
N GLY A 7 1.41 -18.81 4.23
CA GLY A 7 2.24 -18.55 3.05
C GLY A 7 2.58 -17.06 2.95
N ILE A 8 3.71 -16.73 2.34
CA ILE A 8 4.15 -15.33 2.16
C ILE A 8 4.56 -15.10 0.71
N VAL A 9 3.95 -14.15 0.02
CA VAL A 9 4.33 -13.68 -1.31
C VAL A 9 5.03 -12.33 -1.18
N GLY A 10 6.29 -12.26 -1.61
CA GLY A 10 7.17 -11.11 -1.45
C GLY A 10 8.26 -11.37 -0.40
N LYS A 11 9.53 -11.17 -0.79
CA LYS A 11 10.73 -11.43 0.05
C LYS A 11 11.55 -10.19 0.37
N ARG A 12 11.00 -9.00 0.07
CA ARG A 12 11.64 -7.71 0.38
C ARG A 12 11.32 -7.33 1.83
N THR A 13 11.64 -6.10 2.22
CA THR A 13 11.50 -5.56 3.59
C THR A 13 10.24 -6.02 4.32
N ILE A 14 9.05 -5.80 3.76
CA ILE A 14 7.79 -6.15 4.43
C ILE A 14 7.62 -7.66 4.58
N GLY A 15 7.86 -8.42 3.51
CA GLY A 15 7.72 -9.88 3.53
C GLY A 15 8.68 -10.56 4.51
N SER A 16 9.93 -10.09 4.59
CA SER A 16 10.92 -10.59 5.56
C SER A 16 10.49 -10.31 7.00
N GLU A 17 9.98 -9.11 7.29
CA GLU A 17 9.45 -8.79 8.62
C GLU A 17 8.24 -9.65 9.00
N VAL A 18 7.33 -9.90 8.05
CA VAL A 18 6.21 -10.83 8.26
C VAL A 18 6.72 -12.23 8.59
N TYR A 19 7.72 -12.74 7.86
CA TYR A 19 8.34 -14.03 8.11
C TYR A 19 8.92 -14.13 9.53
N HIS A 20 9.76 -13.17 9.92
CA HIS A 20 10.36 -13.16 11.25
C HIS A 20 9.31 -13.04 12.36
N LYS A 21 8.28 -12.22 12.16
CA LYS A 21 7.20 -12.07 13.13
C LYS A 21 6.37 -13.34 13.27
N ALA A 22 6.05 -14.02 12.16
CA ALA A 22 5.35 -15.30 12.17
C ALA A 22 6.13 -16.36 12.95
N LYS A 23 7.43 -16.52 12.66
CA LYS A 23 8.31 -17.44 13.40
C LYS A 23 8.41 -17.11 14.88
N SER A 24 8.53 -15.83 15.25
CA SER A 24 8.58 -15.39 16.65
C SER A 24 7.30 -15.71 17.44
N ARG A 25 6.17 -15.86 16.75
CA ARG A 25 4.87 -16.25 17.33
C ARG A 25 4.62 -17.76 17.32
N GLY A 26 5.59 -18.55 16.84
CA GLY A 26 5.47 -20.00 16.72
C GLY A 26 4.61 -20.47 15.53
N TRP A 27 4.30 -19.59 14.57
CA TRP A 27 3.53 -19.96 13.38
C TRP A 27 4.36 -20.81 12.42
N GLY A 28 3.71 -21.76 11.75
CA GLY A 28 4.24 -22.41 10.56
C GLY A 28 4.34 -21.41 9.42
N VAL A 29 5.45 -21.44 8.69
CA VAL A 29 5.58 -20.73 7.42
C VAL A 29 5.94 -21.80 6.43
N GLU A 30 4.96 -22.22 5.63
CA GLU A 30 5.08 -23.37 4.72
C GLU A 30 5.93 -23.00 3.51
N TRP A 31 5.78 -21.77 3.03
CA TRP A 31 6.56 -21.24 1.94
C TRP A 31 6.64 -19.72 1.99
N VAL A 32 7.70 -19.21 1.39
CA VAL A 32 7.84 -17.81 1.00
C VAL A 32 8.07 -17.81 -0.51
N ALA A 33 7.59 -16.79 -1.21
CA ALA A 33 7.64 -16.66 -2.66
C ALA A 33 8.17 -15.29 -3.11
N GLY A 34 8.85 -15.25 -4.26
CA GLY A 34 9.22 -14.01 -4.92
C GLY A 34 8.02 -13.32 -5.60
N SER A 35 8.28 -12.18 -6.26
CA SER A 35 7.25 -11.38 -6.95
C SER A 35 7.12 -11.67 -8.46
N LYS A 36 7.92 -12.59 -9.02
CA LYS A 36 8.11 -12.76 -10.47
C LYS A 36 7.18 -13.79 -11.14
N GLY A 37 5.99 -14.05 -10.61
CA GLY A 37 5.09 -15.10 -11.13
C GLY A 37 5.59 -16.54 -10.94
N ILE A 38 6.86 -16.70 -10.60
CA ILE A 38 7.52 -17.94 -10.21
C ILE A 38 7.59 -17.95 -8.68
N PHE A 39 6.96 -18.94 -8.04
CA PHE A 39 7.14 -19.20 -6.62
C PHE A 39 8.57 -19.65 -6.39
N GLN A 40 9.28 -19.03 -5.46
CA GLN A 40 10.64 -19.42 -5.11
C GLN A 40 10.78 -19.39 -3.60
N ASP A 41 11.45 -20.38 -3.01
CA ASP A 41 11.71 -20.45 -1.57
C ASP A 41 12.46 -19.22 -1.01
N LEU A 42 12.71 -19.20 0.31
CA LEU A 42 13.41 -18.11 0.99
C LEU A 42 14.77 -17.79 0.37
N SER A 43 15.50 -18.81 -0.09
CA SER A 43 16.81 -18.65 -0.76
C SER A 43 16.66 -17.99 -2.14
N GLY A 44 15.50 -18.16 -2.80
CA GLY A 44 15.29 -17.75 -4.17
C GLY A 44 15.94 -18.69 -5.18
N GLU A 45 16.54 -19.78 -4.71
CA GLU A 45 17.28 -20.76 -5.52
C GLU A 45 16.35 -21.88 -6.00
N THR A 46 15.29 -22.19 -5.25
CA THR A 46 14.37 -23.27 -5.59
C THR A 46 13.07 -22.71 -6.14
N LYS A 47 12.79 -22.95 -7.42
CA LYS A 47 11.46 -22.74 -8.00
C LYS A 47 10.47 -23.74 -7.38
N LEU A 48 9.46 -23.23 -6.69
CA LEU A 48 8.40 -24.00 -6.05
C LEU A 48 7.27 -24.34 -7.06
N ALA A 49 6.91 -23.41 -7.95
CA ALA A 49 5.83 -23.57 -8.95
C ALA A 49 5.70 -22.34 -9.88
N GLU A 50 4.85 -22.44 -10.90
CA GLU A 50 4.28 -21.29 -11.64
C GLU A 50 3.00 -20.77 -10.96
N ILE A 51 2.59 -19.53 -11.27
CA ILE A 51 1.37 -18.91 -10.70
C ILE A 51 0.09 -19.72 -10.97
N GLU A 52 0.05 -20.49 -12.06
CA GLU A 52 -1.06 -21.38 -12.40
C GLU A 52 -1.25 -22.50 -11.37
N ASP A 53 -0.16 -22.97 -10.75
CA ASP A 53 -0.20 -24.00 -9.70
C ASP A 53 -0.36 -23.41 -8.29
N TYR A 54 -0.38 -22.08 -8.17
CA TYR A 54 -0.47 -21.38 -6.88
C TYR A 54 -1.61 -21.88 -6.00
N ALA A 55 -2.77 -22.09 -6.61
CA ALA A 55 -3.98 -22.55 -5.93
C ALA A 55 -3.75 -23.89 -5.19
N LEU A 56 -2.84 -24.73 -5.66
CA LEU A 56 -2.49 -25.99 -5.00
C LEU A 56 -1.66 -25.76 -3.74
N HIS A 57 -0.75 -24.77 -3.76
CA HIS A 57 0.14 -24.45 -2.64
C HIS A 57 -0.52 -23.64 -1.52
N VAL A 58 -1.65 -22.99 -1.80
CA VAL A 58 -2.40 -22.25 -0.78
C VAL A 58 -3.37 -23.14 0.01
N ARG A 59 -3.82 -24.26 -0.56
CA ARG A 59 -4.82 -25.12 0.10
C ARG A 59 -4.32 -25.63 1.46
N GLY A 60 -5.17 -25.52 2.47
CA GLY A 60 -4.87 -25.97 3.83
C GLY A 60 -4.05 -24.98 4.67
N LEU A 61 -3.67 -23.82 4.12
CA LEU A 61 -3.11 -22.73 4.92
C LEU A 61 -4.21 -21.99 5.68
N ASP A 62 -3.85 -21.42 6.84
CA ASP A 62 -4.73 -20.56 7.61
C ASP A 62 -4.83 -19.15 7.01
N ALA A 63 -3.76 -18.68 6.36
CA ALA A 63 -3.73 -17.39 5.67
C ALA A 63 -2.54 -17.27 4.71
N VAL A 64 -2.63 -16.32 3.78
CA VAL A 64 -1.49 -15.86 2.96
C VAL A 64 -1.21 -14.37 3.21
N PHE A 65 0.06 -13.99 3.27
CA PHE A 65 0.49 -12.60 3.26
C PHE A 65 1.03 -12.20 1.88
N LEU A 66 0.44 -11.17 1.27
CA LEU A 66 0.87 -10.58 0.01
C LEU A 66 1.59 -9.24 0.27
N ALA A 67 2.91 -9.25 0.10
CA ALA A 67 3.82 -8.16 0.43
C ALA A 67 4.74 -7.80 -0.75
N ILE A 68 4.16 -7.75 -1.96
CA ILE A 68 4.83 -7.27 -3.18
C ILE A 68 4.57 -5.78 -3.41
N PRO A 69 5.48 -5.04 -4.05
CA PRO A 69 5.16 -3.71 -4.55
C PRO A 69 4.13 -3.80 -5.68
N THR A 70 3.45 -2.68 -5.95
CA THR A 70 2.60 -2.53 -7.13
C THR A 70 3.50 -2.53 -8.38
N LEU A 71 3.45 -3.61 -9.18
CA LEU A 71 4.32 -3.80 -10.35
C LEU A 71 3.69 -3.27 -11.65
N ASP A 72 2.37 -3.36 -11.73
CA ASP A 72 1.51 -2.98 -12.85
C ASP A 72 0.37 -2.08 -12.32
N THR A 73 -0.84 -2.17 -12.87
CA THR A 73 -2.03 -1.53 -12.29
C THR A 73 -2.58 -2.25 -11.05
N GLY A 74 -1.92 -3.32 -10.58
CA GLY A 74 -2.39 -4.22 -9.52
C GLY A 74 -2.94 -5.55 -10.04
N GLU A 75 -2.78 -5.87 -11.31
CA GLU A 75 -3.36 -7.07 -11.93
C GLU A 75 -2.64 -8.35 -11.46
N ILE A 76 -1.31 -8.34 -11.39
CA ILE A 76 -0.54 -9.44 -10.79
C ILE A 76 -1.00 -9.70 -9.35
N ALA A 77 -1.16 -8.64 -8.55
CA ALA A 77 -1.60 -8.74 -7.17
C ALA A 77 -3.04 -9.26 -7.07
N LEU A 78 -3.93 -8.80 -7.96
CA LEU A 78 -5.29 -9.28 -8.06
C LEU A 78 -5.34 -10.79 -8.32
N ARG A 79 -4.51 -11.33 -9.23
CA ARG A 79 -4.44 -12.78 -9.50
C ARG A 79 -4.05 -13.58 -8.25
N TYR A 80 -3.08 -13.11 -7.47
CA TYR A 80 -2.75 -13.74 -6.18
C TYR A 80 -3.93 -13.69 -5.21
N ILE A 81 -4.57 -12.53 -5.08
CA ILE A 81 -5.72 -12.35 -4.17
C ILE A 81 -6.86 -13.29 -4.57
N THR A 82 -7.30 -13.28 -5.83
CA THR A 82 -8.44 -14.09 -6.29
C THR A 82 -8.13 -15.58 -6.18
N SER A 83 -6.96 -16.03 -6.60
CA SER A 83 -6.57 -17.44 -6.51
C SER A 83 -6.52 -17.95 -5.06
N THR A 84 -6.03 -17.13 -4.11
CA THR A 84 -6.05 -17.49 -2.68
C THR A 84 -7.48 -17.58 -2.13
N LEU A 85 -8.34 -16.62 -2.52
CA LEU A 85 -9.75 -16.60 -2.09
C LEU A 85 -10.55 -17.77 -2.69
N GLU A 86 -10.31 -18.13 -3.94
CA GLU A 86 -10.93 -19.29 -4.60
C GLU A 86 -10.54 -20.60 -3.92
N ALA A 87 -9.32 -20.70 -3.37
CA ALA A 87 -8.89 -21.84 -2.58
C ALA A 87 -9.47 -21.87 -1.15
N GLY A 88 -10.35 -20.93 -0.79
CA GLY A 88 -10.98 -20.87 0.53
C GLY A 88 -10.13 -20.20 1.62
N VAL A 89 -8.95 -19.67 1.28
CA VAL A 89 -7.98 -19.14 2.25
C VAL A 89 -8.08 -17.61 2.32
N PRO A 90 -8.03 -16.98 3.52
CA PRO A 90 -7.97 -15.53 3.63
C PRO A 90 -6.59 -14.99 3.25
N ILE A 91 -6.55 -13.75 2.74
CA ILE A 91 -5.31 -13.09 2.33
C ILE A 91 -5.13 -11.74 3.01
N ILE A 92 -3.91 -11.45 3.46
CA ILE A 92 -3.54 -10.19 4.10
C ILE A 92 -2.54 -9.48 3.21
N THR A 93 -2.80 -8.23 2.84
CA THR A 93 -1.99 -7.49 1.86
C THR A 93 -1.63 -6.09 2.30
N CYS A 94 -0.44 -5.64 1.92
CA CYS A 94 -0.06 -4.23 1.88
C CYS A 94 0.02 -3.67 0.44
N GLU A 95 -0.28 -4.51 -0.54
CA GLU A 95 -0.34 -4.14 -1.96
C GLU A 95 -1.58 -3.26 -2.20
N LYS A 96 -1.37 -2.13 -2.89
CA LYS A 96 -2.40 -1.11 -3.05
C LYS A 96 -3.08 -1.18 -4.40
N GLY A 97 -2.36 -1.51 -5.47
CA GLY A 97 -2.84 -1.46 -6.85
C GLY A 97 -4.10 -2.29 -7.06
N ALA A 98 -4.14 -3.52 -6.54
CA ALA A 98 -5.30 -4.39 -6.64
C ALA A 98 -6.52 -3.76 -5.96
N LEU A 99 -6.35 -3.31 -4.71
CA LEU A 99 -7.43 -2.69 -3.93
C LEU A 99 -7.83 -1.31 -4.46
N SER A 100 -6.94 -0.59 -5.13
CA SER A 100 -7.22 0.74 -5.64
C SER A 100 -7.80 0.73 -7.06
N ASN A 101 -7.51 -0.28 -7.89
CA ASN A 101 -7.99 -0.31 -9.28
C ASN A 101 -9.06 -1.38 -9.54
N TYR A 102 -9.17 -2.39 -8.69
CA TYR A 102 -10.05 -3.54 -8.87
C TYR A 102 -10.94 -3.79 -7.64
N PHE A 103 -11.17 -2.76 -6.81
CA PHE A 103 -11.94 -2.87 -5.58
C PHE A 103 -13.29 -3.56 -5.78
N SER A 104 -14.03 -3.24 -6.84
CA SER A 104 -15.36 -3.84 -7.11
C SER A 104 -15.32 -5.37 -7.21
N GLN A 105 -14.20 -5.95 -7.67
CA GLN A 105 -14.02 -7.41 -7.73
C GLN A 105 -13.69 -8.01 -6.37
N LEU A 106 -13.12 -7.21 -5.47
CA LEU A 106 -12.65 -7.61 -4.14
C LEU A 106 -13.61 -7.23 -3.02
N GLU A 107 -14.64 -6.45 -3.32
CA GLU A 107 -15.52 -5.84 -2.33
C GLU A 107 -16.19 -6.87 -1.43
N GLU A 108 -16.72 -7.95 -2.00
CA GLU A 108 -17.36 -9.00 -1.22
C GLU A 108 -16.36 -9.68 -0.27
N ALA A 109 -15.13 -9.91 -0.72
CA ALA A 109 -14.07 -10.48 0.11
C ALA A 109 -13.60 -9.51 1.21
N VAL A 110 -13.63 -8.20 0.95
CA VAL A 110 -13.39 -7.15 1.95
C VAL A 110 -14.51 -7.14 3.01
N ARG A 111 -15.77 -7.18 2.58
CA ARG A 111 -16.95 -7.15 3.46
C ARG A 111 -17.10 -8.41 4.31
N SER A 112 -16.78 -9.56 3.75
CA SER A 112 -16.77 -10.86 4.44
C SER A 112 -15.49 -11.12 5.25
N HIS A 113 -14.62 -10.11 5.40
CA HIS A 113 -13.36 -10.18 6.16
C HIS A 113 -12.38 -11.27 5.69
N ARG A 114 -12.44 -11.64 4.41
CA ARG A 114 -11.50 -12.58 3.78
C ARG A 114 -10.23 -11.89 3.25
N ILE A 115 -10.22 -10.56 3.20
CA ILE A 115 -9.03 -9.75 2.89
C ILE A 115 -8.67 -8.87 4.08
N GLY A 116 -7.45 -9.00 4.59
CA GLY A 116 -6.83 -8.04 5.51
C GLY A 116 -6.05 -6.98 4.74
N TYR A 117 -6.44 -5.70 4.85
CA TYR A 117 -5.88 -4.62 4.02
C TYR A 117 -5.38 -3.42 4.82
N SER A 118 -5.34 -3.51 6.16
CA SER A 118 -5.06 -2.35 7.03
C SER A 118 -3.70 -1.69 6.77
N ALA A 119 -2.73 -2.42 6.22
CA ALA A 119 -1.38 -1.92 5.95
C ALA A 119 -1.29 -1.06 4.66
N THR A 120 -2.32 -1.09 3.81
CA THR A 120 -2.33 -0.37 2.51
C THR A 120 -2.37 1.14 2.64
N VAL A 121 -3.09 1.64 3.66
CA VAL A 121 -3.21 3.08 3.95
C VAL A 121 -2.95 3.31 5.44
N GLY A 122 -1.99 4.18 5.76
CA GLY A 122 -1.60 4.49 7.14
C GLY A 122 -0.70 3.45 7.82
N GLY A 123 -0.27 2.38 7.12
CA GLY A 123 0.63 1.38 7.66
C GLY A 123 0.08 0.71 8.92
N GLY A 124 0.84 0.75 10.03
CA GLY A 124 0.43 0.16 11.32
C GLY A 124 -0.57 1.00 12.14
N SER A 125 -0.92 2.22 11.70
CA SER A 125 -1.71 3.18 12.48
C SER A 125 -3.18 2.82 12.68
N ARG A 126 -3.69 1.84 11.93
CA ARG A 126 -5.13 1.48 11.88
C ARG A 126 -6.04 2.59 11.35
N LEU A 127 -5.50 3.52 10.55
CA LEU A 127 -6.25 4.63 9.96
C LEU A 127 -7.56 4.20 9.29
N LEU A 128 -7.51 3.20 8.39
CA LEU A 128 -8.72 2.74 7.69
C LEU A 128 -9.82 2.27 8.64
N ARG A 129 -9.45 1.47 9.64
CA ARG A 129 -10.42 0.97 10.63
C ARG A 129 -11.02 2.12 11.45
N TYR A 130 -10.17 3.05 11.88
CA TYR A 130 -10.62 4.23 12.62
C TYR A 130 -11.62 5.06 11.80
N LEU A 131 -11.34 5.27 10.51
CA LEU A 131 -12.24 6.00 9.62
C LEU A 131 -13.56 5.25 9.42
N GLN A 132 -13.55 3.95 9.16
CA GLN A 132 -14.77 3.14 9.02
C GLN A 132 -15.68 3.20 10.26
N GLU A 133 -15.09 3.28 11.46
CA GLU A 133 -15.83 3.33 12.73
C GLU A 133 -16.35 4.75 13.08
N ARG A 134 -15.87 5.80 12.39
CA ARG A 134 -16.11 7.20 12.78
C ARG A 134 -16.70 8.08 11.67
N ILE A 135 -16.50 7.72 10.41
CA ILE A 135 -17.01 8.45 9.26
C ILE A 135 -18.47 8.06 9.03
N GLY A 136 -19.32 9.07 8.86
CA GLY A 136 -20.69 8.93 8.41
C GLY A 136 -20.97 9.78 7.15
N PRO A 137 -22.17 9.68 6.57
CA PRO A 137 -22.54 10.38 5.33
C PRO A 137 -22.48 11.92 5.41
N GLN A 138 -22.44 12.47 6.63
CA GLN A 138 -22.29 13.91 6.89
C GLN A 138 -20.85 14.45 6.83
N VAL A 139 -19.83 13.61 6.61
CA VAL A 139 -18.44 14.09 6.49
C VAL A 139 -18.30 15.01 5.27
N GLN A 140 -17.89 16.26 5.53
CA GLN A 140 -17.64 17.27 4.49
C GLN A 140 -16.18 17.27 4.05
N GLU A 141 -15.26 17.11 5.01
CA GLU A 141 -13.83 17.21 4.75
C GLU A 141 -13.05 16.16 5.56
N ILE A 142 -11.98 15.64 4.96
CA ILE A 142 -11.00 14.76 5.60
C ILE A 142 -9.62 15.36 5.36
N HIS A 143 -8.93 15.72 6.44
CA HIS A 143 -7.53 16.14 6.41
C HIS A 143 -6.68 15.04 7.01
N ALA A 144 -5.83 14.40 6.19
CA ALA A 144 -5.04 13.26 6.63
C ALA A 144 -3.63 13.26 6.04
N VAL A 145 -2.69 12.73 6.81
CA VAL A 145 -1.35 12.38 6.30
C VAL A 145 -1.39 10.93 5.86
N ILE A 146 -1.48 10.70 4.55
CA ILE A 146 -1.56 9.34 3.98
C ILE A 146 -0.29 8.89 3.26
N ASN A 147 0.65 9.80 2.96
CA ASN A 147 1.95 9.46 2.37
C ASN A 147 3.11 9.85 3.32
N GLY A 148 3.87 8.83 3.75
CA GLY A 148 4.96 9.01 4.71
C GLY A 148 6.19 9.71 4.13
N THR A 149 6.54 9.42 2.88
CA THR A 149 7.69 10.02 2.17
C THR A 149 7.52 11.53 2.03
N LEU A 150 6.36 11.97 1.53
CA LEU A 150 6.01 13.38 1.40
C LEU A 150 5.95 14.06 2.77
N ASN A 151 5.32 13.44 3.77
CA ASN A 151 5.30 14.00 5.12
C ASN A 151 6.70 14.20 5.69
N TYR A 152 7.58 13.21 5.54
CA TYR A 152 8.97 13.31 5.98
C TYR A 152 9.72 14.45 5.28
N ILE A 153 9.56 14.57 3.96
CA ILE A 153 10.17 15.65 3.17
C ILE A 153 9.72 17.01 3.70
N PHE A 154 8.42 17.25 3.79
CA PHE A 154 7.88 18.55 4.22
C PHE A 154 8.10 18.84 5.71
N GLU A 155 8.15 17.82 6.57
CA GLU A 155 8.56 17.96 7.96
C GLU A 155 10.02 18.43 8.07
N GLY A 156 10.92 17.82 7.30
CA GLY A 156 12.34 18.24 7.24
C GLY A 156 12.48 19.69 6.77
N LEU A 157 11.77 20.08 5.71
CA LEU A 157 11.75 21.46 5.23
C LEU A 157 11.22 22.44 6.29
N SER A 158 10.16 22.05 7.03
CA SER A 158 9.62 22.88 8.11
C SER A 158 10.59 23.11 9.26
N ARG A 159 11.57 22.21 9.43
CA ARG A 159 12.67 22.30 10.40
C ARG A 159 13.89 23.04 9.85
N GLY A 160 13.79 23.65 8.67
CA GLY A 160 14.86 24.44 8.05
C GLY A 160 15.91 23.62 7.30
N ARG A 161 15.70 22.31 7.10
CA ARG A 161 16.61 21.48 6.30
C ARG A 161 16.47 21.79 4.82
N SER A 162 17.55 21.59 4.06
CA SER A 162 17.51 21.82 2.61
C SER A 162 16.75 20.70 1.88
N LEU A 163 16.05 21.02 0.79
CA LEU A 163 15.29 20.03 0.02
C LEU A 163 16.18 18.88 -0.48
N GLY A 164 17.39 19.19 -0.93
CA GLY A 164 18.34 18.17 -1.41
C GLY A 164 18.74 17.20 -0.30
N GLU A 165 19.08 17.71 0.88
CA GLU A 165 19.46 16.90 2.04
C GLU A 165 18.36 15.93 2.46
N VAL A 166 17.12 16.43 2.60
CA VAL A 166 16.00 15.60 3.07
C VAL A 166 15.63 14.53 2.05
N VAL A 167 15.62 14.88 0.75
CA VAL A 167 15.35 13.90 -0.31
C VAL A 167 16.43 12.83 -0.37
N GLU A 168 17.70 13.19 -0.22
CA GLU A 168 18.78 12.19 -0.23
C GLU A 168 18.69 11.24 0.96
N GLU A 169 18.26 11.74 2.12
CA GLU A 169 17.96 10.91 3.28
C GLU A 169 16.78 9.95 3.03
N THR A 170 15.73 10.37 2.32
CA THR A 170 14.60 9.46 1.99
C THR A 170 15.05 8.26 1.16
N LYS A 171 16.04 8.43 0.27
CA LYS A 171 16.63 7.33 -0.49
C LYS A 171 17.42 6.39 0.43
N ARG A 172 18.22 6.95 1.34
CA ARG A 172 19.02 6.18 2.31
C ARG A 172 18.14 5.36 3.27
N LEU A 173 17.02 5.93 3.69
CA LEU A 173 16.05 5.26 4.57
C LEU A 173 15.15 4.26 3.84
N GLY A 174 15.27 4.15 2.51
CA GLY A 174 14.46 3.23 1.70
C GLY A 174 13.00 3.69 1.51
N TYR A 175 12.70 4.96 1.74
CA TYR A 175 11.39 5.56 1.48
C TYR A 175 11.18 5.88 0.00
N ALA A 176 12.25 6.27 -0.71
CA ALA A 176 12.21 6.55 -2.15
C ALA A 176 13.09 5.56 -2.93
N GLU A 177 12.69 5.22 -4.16
CA GLU A 177 13.45 4.30 -5.00
C GLU A 177 14.79 4.90 -5.49
N PRO A 178 15.85 4.08 -5.65
CA PRO A 178 17.12 4.52 -6.22
C PRO A 178 16.95 5.01 -7.67
N GLY A 179 17.62 6.11 -8.03
CA GLY A 179 17.72 6.58 -9.42
C GLY A 179 17.11 7.96 -9.72
N ALA A 180 16.28 8.51 -8.83
CA ALA A 180 15.73 9.86 -9.02
C ALA A 180 16.83 10.93 -8.99
N LYS A 181 16.93 11.72 -10.05
CA LYS A 181 18.00 12.72 -10.24
C LYS A 181 17.64 14.08 -9.65
N HIS A 182 16.35 14.37 -9.51
CA HIS A 182 15.86 15.66 -9.02
C HIS A 182 14.82 15.48 -7.91
N PRO A 183 14.84 16.30 -6.84
CA PRO A 183 13.84 16.29 -5.77
C PRO A 183 12.38 16.30 -6.24
N LEU A 184 12.10 17.06 -7.30
CA LEU A 184 10.76 17.14 -7.89
C LEU A 184 10.27 15.78 -8.44
N GLU A 185 11.18 14.96 -8.98
CA GLU A 185 10.84 13.63 -9.50
C GLU A 185 10.41 12.70 -8.36
N VAL A 186 11.12 12.73 -7.23
CA VAL A 186 10.76 11.96 -6.03
C VAL A 186 9.39 12.39 -5.51
N ILE A 187 9.18 13.70 -5.37
CA ILE A 187 7.92 14.26 -4.86
C ILE A 187 6.75 13.90 -5.80
N ASN A 188 6.92 14.10 -7.11
CA ASN A 188 5.84 13.81 -8.06
C ASN A 188 5.57 12.31 -8.16
N LYS A 189 6.57 11.44 -8.08
CA LYS A 189 6.34 9.99 -8.04
C LYS A 189 5.42 9.57 -6.89
N GLU A 190 5.64 10.13 -5.70
CA GLU A 190 4.79 9.86 -4.54
C GLU A 190 3.39 10.50 -4.68
N ALA A 191 3.35 11.77 -5.12
CA ALA A 191 2.12 12.54 -5.24
C ALA A 191 1.19 12.05 -6.35
N THR A 192 1.74 11.54 -7.46
CA THR A 192 0.95 11.06 -8.60
C THR A 192 0.81 9.55 -8.65
N GLY A 193 1.66 8.80 -7.93
CA GLY A 193 1.58 7.34 -7.85
C GLY A 193 0.86 6.84 -6.60
N ASP A 194 1.42 7.10 -5.42
CA ASP A 194 0.97 6.48 -4.17
C ASP A 194 -0.27 7.16 -3.57
N VAL A 195 -0.35 8.50 -3.64
CA VAL A 195 -1.49 9.26 -3.09
C VAL A 195 -2.82 8.86 -3.74
N PRO A 196 -2.98 8.80 -5.08
CA PRO A 196 -4.24 8.39 -5.71
C PRO A 196 -4.67 6.97 -5.33
N MET A 197 -3.72 6.03 -5.22
CA MET A 197 -4.02 4.67 -4.78
C MET A 197 -4.60 4.65 -3.37
N LYS A 198 -3.97 5.37 -2.44
CA LYS A 198 -4.45 5.46 -1.05
C LYS A 198 -5.78 6.18 -0.93
N THR A 199 -5.98 7.24 -1.71
CA THR A 199 -7.26 7.97 -1.79
C THR A 199 -8.37 7.04 -2.27
N SER A 200 -8.17 6.34 -3.38
CA SER A 200 -9.14 5.36 -3.90
C SER A 200 -9.49 4.28 -2.87
N ILE A 201 -8.49 3.67 -2.22
CA ILE A 201 -8.72 2.65 -1.18
C ILE A 201 -9.53 3.25 -0.03
N LEU A 202 -9.13 4.42 0.48
CA LEU A 202 -9.83 5.09 1.59
C LEU A 202 -11.30 5.33 1.24
N PHE A 203 -11.58 5.90 0.06
CA PHE A 203 -12.93 6.19 -0.40
C PHE A 203 -13.80 4.95 -0.51
N ASN A 204 -13.28 3.90 -1.15
CA ASN A 204 -14.01 2.66 -1.38
C ASN A 204 -14.26 1.89 -0.07
N VAL A 205 -13.24 1.73 0.76
CA VAL A 205 -13.30 0.99 2.04
C VAL A 205 -14.21 1.70 3.06
N CYS A 206 -14.25 3.04 3.03
CA CYS A 206 -15.09 3.84 3.93
C CYS A 206 -16.45 4.21 3.32
N ASN A 207 -16.79 3.71 2.12
CA ASN A 207 -18.03 4.03 1.41
C ASN A 207 -18.32 5.54 1.31
N LEU A 208 -17.30 6.35 1.01
CA LEU A 208 -17.43 7.81 0.91
C LEU A 208 -18.19 8.28 -0.35
N THR A 209 -18.30 7.41 -1.35
CA THR A 209 -18.99 7.70 -2.62
C THR A 209 -19.94 6.56 -2.99
N ARG A 210 -20.94 6.90 -3.82
CA ARG A 210 -21.90 5.92 -4.36
C ARG A 210 -21.20 4.92 -5.29
N GLU A 211 -20.38 5.43 -6.19
CA GLU A 211 -19.59 4.63 -7.11
C GLU A 211 -18.20 4.34 -6.54
N ARG A 212 -17.61 3.23 -6.99
CA ARG A 212 -16.23 2.88 -6.63
C ARG A 212 -15.26 3.69 -7.48
N ILE A 213 -14.30 4.31 -6.82
CA ILE A 213 -13.26 5.11 -7.48
C ILE A 213 -12.08 4.22 -7.77
N ARG A 214 -11.61 4.18 -9.02
CA ARG A 214 -10.35 3.51 -9.36
C ARG A 214 -9.22 4.54 -9.37
N ALA A 215 -8.07 4.21 -8.79
CA ALA A 215 -6.94 5.13 -8.74
C ALA A 215 -6.48 5.61 -10.12
N LYS A 216 -6.54 4.75 -11.13
CA LYS A 216 -6.20 5.10 -12.53
C LYS A 216 -7.14 6.14 -13.16
N ASP A 217 -8.34 6.33 -12.61
CA ASP A 217 -9.31 7.31 -13.12
C ASP A 217 -9.20 8.65 -12.37
N ILE A 218 -8.38 8.73 -11.31
CA ILE A 218 -8.12 9.96 -10.59
C ILE A 218 -7.18 10.81 -11.44
N ILE A 219 -7.67 11.99 -11.86
CA ILE A 219 -6.85 12.98 -12.56
C ILE A 219 -5.92 13.61 -11.53
N VAL A 220 -4.61 13.57 -11.82
CA VAL A 220 -3.60 14.16 -10.95
C VAL A 220 -2.80 15.19 -11.71
N GLU A 221 -2.72 16.39 -11.16
CA GLU A 221 -1.85 17.46 -11.64
C GLU A 221 -0.49 17.34 -10.93
N PRO A 222 0.62 17.13 -11.65
CA PRO A 222 1.95 17.11 -11.05
C PRO A 222 2.33 18.47 -10.45
N ILE A 223 3.20 18.43 -9.45
CA ILE A 223 3.78 19.66 -8.88
C ILE A 223 4.81 20.22 -9.86
N GLU A 224 4.65 21.48 -10.20
CA GLU A 224 5.55 22.24 -11.05
C GLU A 224 6.74 22.82 -10.27
N LEU A 225 7.84 23.14 -10.97
CA LEU A 225 9.07 23.62 -10.31
C LEU A 225 8.86 24.95 -9.57
N ASN A 226 8.03 25.85 -10.12
CA ASN A 226 7.69 27.12 -9.47
C ASN A 226 6.86 26.91 -8.19
N GLN A 227 5.93 25.96 -8.21
CA GLN A 227 5.13 25.55 -7.05
C GLN A 227 6.04 24.93 -5.98
N LEU A 228 6.96 24.04 -6.35
CA LEU A 228 7.93 23.46 -5.42
C LEU A 228 8.80 24.53 -4.75
N ARG A 229 9.32 25.50 -5.53
CA ARG A 229 10.10 26.62 -4.98
C ARG A 229 9.27 27.44 -3.98
N ARG A 230 8.00 27.68 -4.28
CA ARG A 230 7.07 28.34 -3.35
C ARG A 230 6.87 27.50 -2.09
N LEU A 231 6.60 26.20 -2.21
CA LEU A 231 6.41 25.29 -1.09
C LEU A 231 7.63 25.26 -0.17
N VAL A 232 8.84 25.19 -0.71
CA VAL A 232 10.09 25.22 0.07
C VAL A 232 10.23 26.54 0.85
N ARG A 233 9.91 27.69 0.24
CA ARG A 233 9.96 29.00 0.92
C ARG A 233 8.92 29.11 2.05
N GLU A 234 7.76 28.50 1.85
CA GLU A 234 6.63 28.56 2.79
C GLU A 234 6.64 27.42 3.84
N ALA A 235 7.58 26.47 3.74
CA ALA A 235 7.54 25.21 4.50
C ALA A 235 7.69 25.39 6.02
N SER A 236 8.41 26.42 6.48
CA SER A 236 8.65 26.67 7.91
C SER A 236 7.38 26.75 8.75
N ASN A 237 6.27 27.18 8.14
CA ASN A 237 4.97 27.36 8.80
C ASN A 237 3.90 26.38 8.29
N ARG A 238 4.28 25.30 7.61
CA ARG A 238 3.34 24.39 6.96
C ARG A 238 3.58 22.92 7.29
N ARG A 239 2.51 22.14 7.09
CA ARG A 239 2.52 20.68 7.16
C ARG A 239 1.97 20.14 5.85
N TYR A 240 2.51 19.00 5.43
CA TYR A 240 1.92 18.27 4.33
C TYR A 240 0.65 17.57 4.82
N ILE A 241 -0.46 17.82 4.14
CA ILE A 241 -1.76 17.23 4.42
C ILE A 241 -2.41 16.91 3.08
N VAL A 242 -3.06 15.76 2.98
CA VAL A 242 -4.01 15.48 1.92
C VAL A 242 -5.39 15.92 2.42
N SER A 243 -5.96 16.91 1.75
CA SER A 243 -7.32 17.38 2.01
C SER A 243 -8.26 16.75 0.98
N ILE A 244 -9.30 16.11 1.48
CA ILE A 244 -10.39 15.57 0.69
C ILE A 244 -11.62 16.35 1.08
N THR A 245 -12.26 17.04 0.14
CA THR A 245 -13.43 17.87 0.40
C THR A 245 -14.57 17.45 -0.51
N ARG A 246 -15.78 17.44 0.02
CA ARG A 246 -17.00 17.28 -0.78
C ARG A 246 -17.35 18.65 -1.37
N GLU A 247 -17.40 18.74 -2.69
CA GLU A 247 -17.99 19.91 -3.33
C GLU A 247 -19.52 19.88 -3.12
N GLU A 248 -20.08 21.00 -2.67
CA GLU A 248 -21.53 21.19 -2.65
C GLU A 248 -22.02 21.28 -4.10
N THR A 249 -22.87 20.34 -4.50
CA THR A 249 -23.64 20.38 -5.75
C THR A 249 -25.08 20.77 -5.52
#